data_AF-A0A7Y3FPA6-F1
#
_entry.id   AF-A0A7Y3FPA6-F1
#
_cell.length_a   1.000
_cell.length_b   1.000
_cell.length_c   1.000
_cell.angle_alpha   90.00
_cell.angle_beta   90.00
_cell.angle_gamma   90.00
#
_symmetry.space_group_name_H-M   'P 1'
#
loop_
_entity.id
_entity.type
_entity.pdbx_description
1 polymer ?
#
loop_
_entity_poly.entity_id
_entity_poly.type
_entity_poly.pdbx_seq_one_letter_code
_entity_poly.pdbx_strand_id
1 'polypeptide(L)'
;MTRSLAILTLLAILSGPVAAQDRDIARQDYFRAVATFFNLPPNEIAILSDWQMPADEIPVVLFMARRAGVSPEALVALRDSGRGWSALADRYTVQSAAFHVPVADDAPTGRLEGAYRLFRSTPVGEWGTIELSDEDIVGLVNVRVISQSLRMPAERVLAETAHTGSFLDLYVRLKR
;
A
#
# COMPACT_ATOMS: atom_id res chain seq x y z
N MET A 1 -52.06 -19.17 -41.46
CA MET A 1 -50.79 -19.92 -41.48
C MET A 1 -49.75 -19.10 -40.75
N THR A 2 -49.09 -19.76 -39.81
CA THR A 2 -48.31 -19.31 -38.66
C THR A 2 -47.18 -18.32 -38.98
N ARG A 3 -47.12 -17.23 -38.21
CA ARG A 3 -45.94 -16.35 -38.08
C ARG A 3 -45.02 -16.95 -37.03
N SER A 4 -43.85 -17.45 -37.41
CA SER A 4 -42.81 -17.89 -36.47
C SER A 4 -41.88 -16.73 -36.17
N LEU A 5 -42.00 -16.18 -34.96
CA LEU A 5 -41.03 -15.23 -34.40
C LEU A 5 -39.95 -16.06 -33.69
N ALA A 6 -38.74 -16.11 -34.25
CA ALA A 6 -37.59 -16.71 -33.57
C ALA A 6 -37.01 -15.68 -32.59
N ILE A 7 -37.23 -15.91 -31.29
CA ILE A 7 -36.58 -15.15 -30.22
C ILE A 7 -35.20 -15.77 -30.02
N LEU A 8 -34.16 -15.08 -30.51
CA LEU A 8 -32.78 -15.36 -30.12
C LEU A 8 -32.54 -14.75 -28.74
N THR A 9 -32.57 -15.58 -27.70
CA THR A 9 -32.09 -15.18 -26.37
C THR A 9 -30.58 -15.33 -26.34
N LEU A 10 -29.86 -14.21 -26.52
CA LEU A 10 -28.41 -14.16 -26.40
C LEU A 10 -28.03 -14.15 -24.91
N LEU A 11 -27.57 -15.28 -24.37
CA LEU A 11 -27.07 -15.38 -23.00
C LEU A 11 -25.62 -14.86 -22.95
N ALA A 12 -25.44 -13.55 -22.73
CA ALA A 12 -24.14 -12.98 -22.43
C ALA A 12 -23.83 -13.22 -20.94
N ILE A 13 -22.95 -14.18 -20.64
CA ILE A 13 -22.43 -14.38 -19.28
C ILE A 13 -21.42 -13.25 -19.02
N LEU A 14 -21.88 -12.20 -18.33
CA LEU A 14 -21.02 -11.15 -17.77
C LEU A 14 -20.18 -11.75 -16.64
N SER A 15 -18.91 -12.05 -16.88
CA SER A 15 -17.93 -12.45 -15.85
C SER A 15 -17.54 -11.29 -14.90
N GLY A 16 -18.24 -10.16 -14.92
CA GLY A 16 -17.91 -8.93 -14.19
C GLY A 16 -18.19 -8.89 -12.68
N PRO A 17 -19.28 -9.47 -12.13
CA PRO A 17 -19.64 -9.21 -10.73
C PRO A 17 -18.80 -10.02 -9.73
N VAL A 18 -18.38 -11.25 -10.07
CA VAL A 18 -17.62 -12.12 -9.16
C VAL A 18 -16.19 -11.59 -8.95
N ALA A 19 -15.49 -11.22 -10.02
CA ALA A 19 -14.13 -10.69 -9.92
C ALA A 19 -14.06 -9.35 -9.18
N ALA A 20 -15.08 -8.49 -9.35
CA ALA A 20 -15.19 -7.24 -8.59
C ALA A 20 -15.43 -7.52 -7.11
N GLN A 21 -16.34 -8.45 -6.79
CA GLN A 21 -16.64 -8.84 -5.42
C GLN A 21 -15.43 -9.44 -4.68
N ASP A 22 -14.67 -10.32 -5.33
CA ASP A 22 -13.45 -10.89 -4.76
C ASP A 22 -12.40 -9.81 -4.47
N ARG A 23 -12.30 -8.80 -5.35
CA ARG A 23 -11.39 -7.67 -5.16
C ARG A 23 -11.81 -6.76 -4.00
N ASP A 24 -13.10 -6.54 -3.81
CA ASP A 24 -13.62 -5.75 -2.70
C ASP A 24 -13.38 -6.44 -1.36
N ILE A 25 -13.59 -7.76 -1.30
CA ILE A 25 -13.27 -8.57 -0.11
C ILE A 25 -11.77 -8.48 0.22
N ALA A 26 -10.91 -8.64 -0.79
CA ALA A 26 -9.46 -8.49 -0.62
C ALA A 26 -9.08 -7.10 -0.09
N ARG A 27 -9.67 -6.03 -0.64
CA ARG A 27 -9.43 -4.64 -0.21
C ARG A 27 -9.86 -4.43 1.24
N GLN A 28 -11.04 -4.91 1.63
CA GLN A 28 -11.54 -4.81 3.01
C GLN A 28 -10.65 -5.58 4.00
N ASP A 29 -10.20 -6.77 3.63
CA ASP A 29 -9.30 -7.58 4.45
C ASP A 29 -7.94 -6.88 4.64
N TYR A 30 -7.40 -6.31 3.57
CA TYR A 30 -6.19 -5.52 3.63
C TYR A 30 -6.36 -4.27 4.51
N PHE A 31 -7.47 -3.53 4.38
CA PHE A 31 -7.75 -2.37 5.24
C PHE A 31 -7.95 -2.72 6.70
N ARG A 32 -8.52 -3.89 7.00
CA ARG A 32 -8.56 -4.39 8.38
C ARG A 32 -7.14 -4.61 8.93
N ALA A 33 -6.22 -5.13 8.13
CA ALA A 33 -4.82 -5.28 8.53
C ALA A 33 -4.12 -3.94 8.74
N VAL A 34 -4.35 -2.96 7.85
CA VAL A 34 -3.86 -1.58 7.98
C VAL A 34 -4.40 -0.92 9.25
N ALA A 35 -5.71 -0.95 9.46
CA ALA A 35 -6.35 -0.38 10.65
C ALA A 35 -5.81 -1.02 11.93
N THR A 36 -5.64 -2.34 11.96
CA THR A 36 -5.04 -3.06 13.09
C THR A 36 -3.61 -2.59 13.36
N PHE A 37 -2.78 -2.46 12.32
CA PHE A 37 -1.40 -1.97 12.44
C PHE A 37 -1.34 -0.57 13.06
N PHE A 38 -2.21 0.34 12.62
CA PHE A 38 -2.25 1.71 13.12
C PHE A 38 -3.07 1.88 14.41
N ASN A 39 -3.66 0.81 14.93
CA ASN A 39 -4.58 0.80 16.08
C ASN A 39 -5.80 1.72 15.88
N LEU A 40 -6.36 1.73 14.67
CA LEU A 40 -7.59 2.45 14.37
C LEU A 40 -8.81 1.66 14.87
N PRO A 41 -9.85 2.33 15.38
CA PRO A 41 -11.08 1.66 15.79
C PRO A 41 -11.86 1.11 14.58
N PRO A 42 -12.67 0.05 14.73
CA PRO A 42 -13.33 -0.62 13.61
C PRO A 42 -14.20 0.27 12.71
N ASN A 43 -14.80 1.32 13.28
CA ASN A 43 -15.63 2.29 12.55
C ASN A 43 -14.82 3.18 11.58
N GLU A 44 -13.50 3.31 11.77
CA GLU A 44 -12.64 4.08 10.86
C GLU A 44 -12.27 3.31 9.58
N ILE A 45 -12.47 1.98 9.54
CA ILE A 45 -12.19 1.16 8.33
C ILE A 45 -13.06 1.61 7.15
N ALA A 46 -14.31 2.02 7.41
CA ALA A 46 -15.19 2.56 6.38
C ALA A 46 -14.63 3.86 5.78
N ILE A 47 -14.09 4.74 6.62
CA ILE A 47 -13.50 6.02 6.21
C ILE A 47 -12.31 5.80 5.27
N LEU A 48 -11.47 4.79 5.54
CA LEU A 48 -10.37 4.42 4.64
C LEU A 48 -10.89 4.04 3.25
N SER A 49 -12.06 3.40 3.18
CA SER A 49 -12.65 2.97 1.91
C SER A 49 -13.26 4.12 1.12
N ASP A 50 -13.66 5.20 1.79
CA ASP A 50 -14.23 6.40 1.17
C ASP A 50 -13.16 7.24 0.48
N TRP A 51 -11.90 7.17 0.93
CA TRP A 51 -10.78 7.84 0.28
C TRP A 51 -10.58 7.28 -1.13
N GLN A 52 -10.74 8.16 -2.14
CA GLN A 52 -10.63 7.83 -3.56
C GLN A 52 -9.15 7.72 -4.00
N MET A 53 -8.36 6.95 -3.27
CA MET A 53 -6.93 6.78 -3.48
C MET A 53 -6.53 5.31 -3.62
N PRO A 54 -5.37 5.01 -4.24
CA PRO A 54 -4.86 3.65 -4.33
C PRO A 54 -4.76 2.99 -2.94
N ALA A 55 -5.12 1.70 -2.84
CA ALA A 55 -5.10 0.99 -1.56
C ALA A 55 -3.73 1.06 -0.87
N ASP A 56 -2.67 0.94 -1.67
CA ASP A 56 -1.28 0.95 -1.22
C ASP A 56 -0.83 2.32 -0.67
N GLU A 57 -1.55 3.40 -0.97
CA GLU A 57 -1.23 4.75 -0.49
C GLU A 57 -1.87 5.05 0.88
N ILE A 58 -2.95 4.34 1.25
CA ILE A 58 -3.64 4.55 2.53
C ILE A 58 -2.71 4.37 3.74
N PRO A 59 -1.88 3.32 3.81
CA PRO A 59 -0.91 3.19 4.90
C PRO A 59 0.08 4.34 4.97
N VAL A 60 0.45 4.95 3.83
CA VAL A 60 1.39 6.08 3.77
C VAL A 60 0.77 7.31 4.41
N VAL A 61 -0.50 7.60 4.11
CA VAL A 61 -1.27 8.68 4.76
C VAL A 61 -1.22 8.52 6.28
N LEU A 62 -1.59 7.34 6.78
CA LEU A 62 -1.64 7.06 8.21
C LEU A 62 -0.26 7.13 8.87
N PHE A 63 0.77 6.59 8.20
CA PHE A 63 2.14 6.62 8.67
C PHE A 63 2.66 8.06 8.82
N MET A 64 2.51 8.88 7.77
CA MET A 64 2.97 10.26 7.81
C MET A 64 2.14 11.12 8.75
N ALA A 65 0.81 10.97 8.76
CA ALA A 65 -0.08 11.69 9.68
C ALA A 65 0.36 11.51 11.13
N ARG A 66 0.58 10.26 11.54
CA ARG A 66 1.04 9.92 12.88
C ARG A 66 2.42 10.50 13.19
N ARG A 67 3.34 10.46 12.22
CA ARG A 67 4.72 10.91 12.44
C ARG A 67 4.86 12.43 12.48
N ALA A 68 4.05 13.13 11.70
CA ALA A 68 4.02 14.59 11.60
C ALA A 68 3.05 15.25 12.61
N GLY A 69 2.16 14.47 13.25
CA GLY A 69 1.14 14.99 14.15
C GLY A 69 0.06 15.80 13.44
N VAL A 70 -0.29 15.41 12.21
CA VAL A 70 -1.30 16.08 11.37
C VAL A 70 -2.48 15.13 11.09
N SER A 71 -3.62 15.69 10.70
CA SER A 71 -4.79 14.87 10.35
C SER A 71 -4.54 14.11 9.03
N PRO A 72 -4.96 12.83 8.94
CA PRO A 72 -4.94 12.06 7.69
C PRO A 72 -5.64 12.77 6.53
N GLU A 73 -6.80 13.39 6.79
CA GLU A 73 -7.62 14.09 5.78
C GLU A 73 -6.87 15.26 5.15
N ALA A 74 -6.04 15.98 5.92
CA ALA A 74 -5.21 17.05 5.40
C ALA A 74 -4.15 16.52 4.41
N LEU A 75 -3.58 15.34 4.67
CA LEU A 75 -2.65 14.69 3.77
C LEU A 75 -3.35 14.17 2.51
N VAL A 76 -4.55 13.59 2.64
CA VAL A 76 -5.37 13.16 1.49
C VAL A 76 -5.67 14.35 0.58
N ALA A 77 -6.13 15.49 1.12
CA ALA A 77 -6.41 16.68 0.33
C ALA A 77 -5.17 17.22 -0.40
N LEU A 78 -3.99 17.17 0.22
CA LEU A 78 -2.74 17.57 -0.44
C LEU A 78 -2.32 16.56 -1.51
N ARG A 79 -2.53 15.26 -1.28
CA ARG A 79 -2.27 14.21 -2.25
C ARG A 79 -3.15 14.39 -3.49
N ASP A 80 -4.44 14.64 -3.29
CA ASP A 80 -5.42 14.92 -4.35
C ASP A 80 -5.09 16.19 -5.15
N SER A 81 -4.40 17.16 -4.54
CA SER A 81 -3.87 18.35 -5.24
C SER A 81 -2.64 18.07 -6.13
N GLY A 82 -2.21 16.80 -6.23
CA GLY A 82 -1.12 16.35 -7.09
C GLY A 82 0.26 16.40 -6.45
N ARG A 83 0.36 16.57 -5.12
CA ARG A 83 1.66 16.52 -4.41
C ARG A 83 2.14 15.08 -4.28
N GLY A 84 3.42 14.85 -4.56
CA GLY A 84 4.08 13.56 -4.34
C GLY A 84 4.40 13.30 -2.87
N TRP A 85 4.54 12.03 -2.51
CA TRP A 85 4.85 11.58 -1.15
C TRP A 85 6.20 12.10 -0.65
N SER A 86 7.22 12.11 -1.50
CA SER A 86 8.55 12.64 -1.19
C SER A 86 8.47 14.11 -0.78
N ALA A 87 7.80 14.94 -1.60
CA ALA A 87 7.60 16.36 -1.31
C ALA A 87 6.72 16.62 -0.07
N LEU A 88 5.82 15.70 0.28
CA LEU A 88 5.03 15.79 1.51
C LEU A 88 5.86 15.37 2.73
N ALA A 89 6.67 14.32 2.62
CA ALA A 89 7.60 13.90 3.67
C ALA A 89 8.55 15.05 4.04
N ASP A 90 9.12 15.75 3.04
CA ASP A 90 9.95 16.93 3.25
C ASP A 90 9.19 18.06 3.95
N ARG A 91 8.00 18.40 3.44
CA ARG A 91 7.17 19.49 4.00
C ARG A 91 6.81 19.26 5.46
N TYR A 92 6.61 18.00 5.85
CA TYR A 92 6.24 17.60 7.20
C TYR A 92 7.43 17.07 8.02
N THR A 93 8.65 17.23 7.53
CA THR A 93 9.90 16.83 8.21
C THR A 93 9.91 15.35 8.62
N VAL A 94 9.28 14.48 7.82
CA VAL A 94 9.32 13.04 8.00
C VAL A 94 10.59 12.51 7.32
N GLN A 95 11.64 12.35 8.11
CA GLN A 95 12.96 11.94 7.63
C GLN A 95 12.96 10.53 7.03
N SER A 96 13.79 10.32 6.00
CA SER A 96 13.96 9.05 5.30
C SER A 96 14.29 7.86 6.22
N ALA A 97 15.07 8.10 7.28
CA ALA A 97 15.34 7.12 8.34
C ALA A 97 14.07 6.51 8.96
N ALA A 98 12.96 7.24 9.04
CA ALA A 98 11.70 6.75 9.59
C ALA A 98 11.04 5.67 8.70
N PHE A 99 11.31 5.68 7.39
CA PHE A 99 10.74 4.71 6.46
C PHE A 99 11.52 3.39 6.44
N HIS A 100 12.81 3.40 6.80
CA HIS A 100 13.65 2.21 6.74
C HIS A 100 13.08 1.01 7.52
N VAL A 101 12.99 -0.15 6.87
CA VAL A 101 12.61 -1.42 7.50
C VAL A 101 13.89 -2.25 7.71
N PRO A 102 14.29 -2.55 8.96
CA PRO A 102 15.51 -3.31 9.21
C PRO A 102 15.45 -4.73 8.64
N VAL A 103 16.50 -5.11 7.91
CA VAL A 103 16.74 -6.45 7.37
C VAL A 103 18.24 -6.72 7.32
N ALA A 104 18.64 -7.98 7.15
CA ALA A 104 20.03 -8.35 6.92
C ALA A 104 20.61 -7.67 5.65
N ASP A 105 21.93 -7.43 5.65
CA ASP A 105 22.61 -6.73 4.55
C ASP A 105 22.59 -7.51 3.23
N ASP A 106 22.55 -8.85 3.28
CA ASP A 106 22.46 -9.75 2.14
C ASP A 106 21.01 -10.14 1.79
N ALA A 107 20.02 -9.63 2.53
CA ALA A 107 18.62 -9.95 2.28
C ALA A 107 18.17 -9.44 0.90
N PRO A 108 17.37 -10.24 0.16
CA PRO A 108 16.69 -9.78 -1.05
C PRO A 108 15.75 -8.61 -0.73
N THR A 109 15.88 -7.53 -1.49
CA THR A 109 15.12 -6.28 -1.29
C THR A 109 14.07 -6.03 -2.37
N GLY A 110 13.96 -6.94 -3.34
CA GLY A 110 12.94 -6.93 -4.38
C GLY A 110 12.85 -5.59 -5.11
N ARG A 111 11.65 -5.04 -5.26
CA ARG A 111 11.43 -3.76 -5.95
C ARG A 111 12.06 -2.56 -5.23
N LEU A 112 12.52 -2.73 -3.99
CA LEU A 112 13.11 -1.67 -3.17
C LEU A 112 14.65 -1.74 -3.13
N GLU A 113 15.27 -2.49 -4.05
CA GLU A 113 16.73 -2.56 -4.16
C GLU A 113 17.40 -1.18 -4.26
N GLY A 114 16.78 -0.23 -4.97
CA GLY A 114 17.25 1.15 -5.05
C GLY A 114 17.34 1.83 -3.68
N ALA A 115 16.24 1.87 -2.93
CA ALA A 115 16.19 2.44 -1.59
C ALA A 115 17.19 1.78 -0.64
N TYR A 116 17.24 0.44 -0.61
CA TYR A 116 18.15 -0.27 0.29
C TYR A 116 19.62 -0.07 -0.07
N ARG A 117 19.95 0.08 -1.35
CA ARG A 117 21.31 0.45 -1.77
C ARG A 117 21.71 1.81 -1.20
N LEU A 118 20.80 2.81 -1.21
CA LEU A 118 21.05 4.11 -0.58
C LEU A 118 21.31 3.93 0.93
N PHE A 119 20.38 3.29 1.66
CA PHE A 119 20.54 3.06 3.10
C PHE A 119 21.83 2.33 3.49
N ARG A 120 22.23 1.32 2.71
CA ARG A 120 23.48 0.55 2.95
C ARG A 120 24.74 1.35 2.63
N SER A 121 24.67 2.27 1.67
CA SER A 121 25.81 3.10 1.26
C SER A 121 25.96 4.39 2.07
N THR A 122 24.93 4.77 2.83
CA THR A 122 24.90 6.01 3.62
C THR A 122 25.09 5.69 5.11
N PRO A 123 25.98 6.40 5.84
CA PRO A 123 26.10 6.25 7.28
C PRO A 123 24.74 6.48 7.99
N VAL A 124 24.45 5.69 9.03
CA VAL A 124 23.15 5.75 9.74
C VAL A 124 22.79 7.16 10.23
N GLY A 125 23.78 7.94 10.69
CA GLY A 125 23.59 9.32 11.13
C GLY A 125 23.20 10.30 10.01
N GLU A 126 23.38 9.90 8.76
CA GLU A 126 23.07 10.69 7.56
C GLU A 126 21.82 10.18 6.84
N TRP A 127 21.14 9.14 7.33
CA TRP A 127 19.95 8.59 6.68
C TRP A 127 18.81 9.59 6.49
N GLY A 128 18.79 10.70 7.24
CA GLY A 128 17.84 11.79 7.03
C GLY A 128 18.02 12.56 5.71
N THR A 129 19.16 12.42 5.04
CA THR A 129 19.47 13.11 3.76
C THR A 129 19.20 12.24 2.53
N ILE A 130 18.83 10.98 2.72
CA ILE A 130 18.51 10.07 1.62
C ILE A 130 17.26 10.57 0.91
N GLU A 131 17.35 10.80 -0.40
CA GLU A 131 16.20 11.14 -1.23
C GLU A 131 15.44 9.86 -1.60
N LEU A 132 14.25 9.70 -1.02
CA LEU A 132 13.34 8.60 -1.35
C LEU A 132 12.33 9.07 -2.39
N SER A 133 12.08 8.22 -3.40
CA SER A 133 10.98 8.45 -4.34
C SER A 133 9.63 8.15 -3.70
N ASP A 134 8.55 8.57 -4.36
CA ASP A 134 7.19 8.22 -3.95
C ASP A 134 6.98 6.70 -3.88
N GLU A 135 7.54 5.96 -4.83
CA GLU A 135 7.45 4.50 -4.87
C GLU A 135 8.22 3.85 -3.72
N ASP A 136 9.38 4.40 -3.34
CA ASP A 136 10.15 3.91 -2.19
C ASP A 136 9.37 4.11 -0.89
N ILE A 137 8.78 5.29 -0.70
CA ILE A 137 7.96 5.61 0.48
C ILE A 137 6.76 4.67 0.56
N VAL A 138 6.00 4.54 -0.54
CA VAL A 138 4.87 3.61 -0.61
C VAL A 138 5.33 2.19 -0.27
N GLY A 139 6.41 1.73 -0.88
CA GLY A 139 6.85 0.36 -0.67
C GLY A 139 7.37 0.07 0.73
N LEU A 140 8.20 0.94 1.30
CA LEU A 140 8.77 0.75 2.64
C LEU A 140 7.67 0.73 3.71
N VAL A 141 6.66 1.61 3.61
CA VAL A 141 5.52 1.61 4.54
C VAL A 141 4.69 0.33 4.38
N ASN A 142 4.41 -0.09 3.15
CA ASN A 142 3.63 -1.30 2.91
C ASN A 142 4.33 -2.57 3.37
N VAL A 143 5.63 -2.70 3.13
CA VAL A 143 6.44 -3.83 3.63
C VAL A 143 6.33 -3.92 5.15
N ARG A 144 6.46 -2.79 5.85
CA ARG A 144 6.32 -2.72 7.31
C ARG A 144 4.96 -3.20 7.77
N VAL A 145 3.90 -2.69 7.14
CA VAL A 145 2.52 -3.05 7.49
C VAL A 145 2.25 -4.53 7.26
N ILE A 146 2.55 -5.04 6.06
CA ILE A 146 2.32 -6.44 5.70
C ILE A 146 3.14 -7.38 6.59
N SER A 147 4.42 -7.09 6.81
CA SER A 147 5.30 -7.86 7.68
C SER A 147 4.72 -7.99 9.09
N GLN A 148 4.30 -6.89 9.70
CA GLN A 148 3.76 -6.91 11.06
C GLN A 148 2.37 -7.54 11.12
N SER A 149 1.47 -7.21 10.19
CA SER A 149 0.11 -7.74 10.15
C SER A 149 0.09 -9.26 9.93
N LEU A 150 1.00 -9.79 9.11
CA LEU A 150 1.11 -11.24 8.86
C LEU A 150 2.10 -11.95 9.78
N ARG A 151 2.77 -11.21 10.68
CA ARG A 151 3.87 -11.71 11.54
C ARG A 151 4.95 -12.46 10.74
N MET A 152 5.27 -11.91 9.58
CA MET A 152 6.22 -12.46 8.63
C MET A 152 7.50 -11.63 8.64
N PRO A 153 8.70 -12.23 8.53
CA PRO A 153 9.95 -11.48 8.40
C PRO A 153 9.88 -10.51 7.21
N ALA A 154 10.39 -9.29 7.38
CA ALA A 154 10.34 -8.25 6.36
C ALA A 154 11.11 -8.67 5.10
N GLU A 155 12.19 -9.43 5.25
CA GLU A 155 12.99 -10.03 4.16
C GLU A 155 12.12 -10.86 3.22
N ARG A 156 11.21 -11.66 3.78
CA ARG A 156 10.31 -12.50 2.98
C ARG A 156 9.29 -11.66 2.23
N VAL A 157 8.75 -10.62 2.87
CA VAL A 157 7.82 -9.69 2.21
C VAL A 157 8.52 -8.95 1.08
N LEU A 158 9.74 -8.45 1.32
CA LEU A 158 10.58 -7.75 0.34
C LEU A 158 10.89 -8.62 -0.88
N ALA A 159 11.31 -9.86 -0.68
CA ALA A 159 11.60 -10.79 -1.77
C ALA A 159 10.40 -10.95 -2.72
N GLU A 160 9.18 -11.02 -2.18
CA GLU A 160 7.95 -11.21 -2.94
C GLU A 160 7.46 -9.94 -3.66
N THR A 161 7.98 -8.75 -3.29
CA THR A 161 7.61 -7.50 -3.97
C THR A 161 7.99 -7.49 -5.44
N ALA A 162 9.02 -8.24 -5.85
CA ALA A 162 9.45 -8.33 -7.25
C ALA A 162 8.43 -9.04 -8.16
N HIS A 163 7.45 -9.73 -7.58
CA HIS A 163 6.48 -10.57 -8.31
C HIS A 163 5.07 -10.01 -8.32
N THR A 164 4.87 -8.78 -7.84
CA THR A 164 3.53 -8.18 -7.67
C THR A 164 3.49 -6.74 -8.16
N GLY A 165 2.34 -6.35 -8.72
CA GLY A 165 2.11 -4.97 -9.19
C GLY A 165 1.60 -4.03 -8.10
N SER A 166 0.95 -4.56 -7.06
CA SER A 166 0.40 -3.81 -5.92
C SER A 166 0.65 -4.53 -4.59
N PHE A 167 0.70 -3.77 -3.50
CA PHE A 167 0.86 -4.30 -2.15
C PHE A 167 -0.42 -4.95 -1.61
N LEU A 168 -1.59 -4.54 -2.08
CA LEU A 168 -2.84 -5.28 -1.90
C LEU A 168 -2.72 -6.71 -2.44
N ASP A 169 -2.27 -6.89 -3.68
CA ASP A 169 -2.14 -8.22 -4.28
C ASP A 169 -1.07 -9.05 -3.56
N LEU A 170 0.03 -8.41 -3.15
CA LEU A 170 1.07 -9.03 -2.33
C LEU A 170 0.51 -9.54 -0.99
N TYR A 171 -0.28 -8.72 -0.29
CA TYR A 171 -0.92 -9.12 0.97
C TYR A 171 -1.85 -10.33 0.77
N VAL A 172 -2.69 -10.30 -0.27
CA VAL A 172 -3.59 -11.41 -0.60
C VAL A 172 -2.82 -12.69 -0.91
N ARG A 173 -1.71 -12.58 -1.65
CA ARG A 173 -0.85 -13.71 -2.00
C ARG A 173 -0.19 -14.31 -0.75
N LEU A 174 0.39 -13.48 0.10
CA LEU A 174 1.15 -13.91 1.29
C LEU A 174 0.28 -14.45 2.43
N LYS A 175 -0.99 -14.07 2.47
CA LYS A 175 -1.95 -14.54 3.48
C LYS A 175 -2.43 -15.99 3.22
N ARG A 176 -2.30 -16.49 1.99
CA ARG A 176 -2.69 -17.87 1.62
C ARG A 176 -1.65 -18.88 2.07
#